data_AF-A0A7W7S447-F1
#
_entry.id   AF-A0A7W7S447-F1
#
_cell.length_a   1.000
_cell.length_b   1.000
_cell.length_c   1.000
_cell.angle_alpha   90.00
_cell.angle_beta   90.00
_cell.angle_gamma   90.00
#
_symmetry.space_group_name_H-M   'P 1'
#
loop_
_entity.id
_entity.type
_entity.pdbx_description
1 polymer ?
#
loop_
_entity_poly.entity_id
_entity_poly.type
_entity_poly.pdbx_seq_one_letter_code
_entity_poly.pdbx_strand_id
1 'polypeptide(L)' 'MQYYGAFYRSALYPFPARINAYLMRWSRNKYKRLRGRKKAQAQWGMVVKARPRLFAHWIWVNVVPTAW' A
#
# COMPACT_ATOMS: atom_id res chain seq x y z
N MET A 1 14.78 -9.97 4.64
CA MET A 1 14.95 -8.56 5.08
C MET A 1 16.31 -8.45 5.78
N GLN A 2 17.41 -8.37 5.02
CA GLN A 2 18.75 -8.53 5.59
C GLN A 2 19.61 -7.25 5.64
N TYR A 3 19.22 -6.17 4.95
CA TYR A 3 20.06 -4.97 4.90
C TYR A 3 19.52 -3.80 5.73
N TYR A 4 18.20 -3.56 5.76
CA TYR A 4 17.60 -2.40 6.45
C TYR A 4 16.76 -2.74 7.70
N GLY A 5 16.53 -4.04 7.97
CA GLY A 5 15.61 -4.49 9.03
C GLY A 5 16.19 -4.47 10.46
N ALA A 6 17.50 -4.39 10.60
CA ALA A 6 18.18 -4.55 11.90
C ALA A 6 18.12 -3.32 12.81
N PHE A 7 18.04 -2.10 12.25
CA PHE A 7 18.22 -0.87 13.04
C PHE A 7 16.99 0.06 13.10
N TYR A 8 16.07 -0.01 12.13
CA TYR A 8 15.02 1.01 11.97
C TYR A 8 13.62 0.44 11.77
N ARG A 9 13.27 -0.61 12.53
CA ARG A 9 11.95 -1.26 12.40
C ARG A 9 10.78 -0.29 12.54
N SER A 10 10.90 0.74 13.40
CA SER A 10 9.89 1.79 13.61
C SER A 10 9.97 2.95 12.60
N ALA A 11 11.18 3.41 12.25
CA ALA A 11 11.36 4.52 11.30
C ALA A 11 11.16 4.11 9.82
N LEU A 12 11.15 2.80 9.52
CA LEU A 12 10.83 2.28 8.20
C LEU A 12 9.33 2.14 7.93
N TYR A 13 8.41 2.32 8.88
CA TYR A 13 6.97 2.25 8.61
C TYR A 13 6.39 3.39 7.72
N PRO A 14 6.82 4.67 7.84
CA PRO A 14 6.25 5.74 7.02
C PRO A 14 6.63 5.66 5.52
N PHE A 15 7.75 5.02 5.17
CA PHE A 15 8.20 4.94 3.78
C PHE A 15 7.35 4.00 2.90
N PRO A 16 7.08 2.74 3.30
CA PRO A 16 6.15 1.84 2.61
C PRO A 16 4.72 2.37 2.54
N ALA A 17 4.30 3.13 3.55
CA ALA A 17 2.99 3.78 3.54
C ALA A 17 2.86 4.83 2.42
N ARG A 18 3.93 5.60 2.15
CA ARG A 18 3.99 6.52 0.99
C ARG A 18 3.98 5.76 -0.33
N ILE A 19 4.67 4.63 -0.43
CA ILE A 19 4.61 3.77 -1.64
C ILE A 19 3.16 3.32 -1.90
N ASN A 20 2.44 2.86 -0.86
CA ASN A 20 1.03 2.52 -0.97
C ASN A 20 0.16 3.72 -1.40
N ALA A 21 0.52 4.95 -1.00
CA ALA A 21 -0.13 6.19 -1.48
C ALA A 21 -0.01 6.39 -2.98
N TYR A 22 1.20 6.22 -3.51
CA TYR A 22 1.45 6.38 -4.92
C TYR A 22 0.79 5.26 -5.73
N LEU A 23 0.84 4.02 -5.27
CA LEU A 23 0.12 2.90 -5.89
C LEU A 23 -1.39 3.14 -5.94
N MET A 24 -1.94 3.71 -4.88
CA MET A 24 -3.34 4.08 -4.82
C MET A 24 -3.68 5.21 -5.81
N ARG A 25 -2.89 6.30 -5.83
CA ARG A 25 -3.07 7.39 -6.81
C ARG A 25 -2.96 6.88 -8.25
N TRP A 26 -1.96 6.05 -8.52
CA TRP A 26 -1.77 5.42 -9.83
C TRP A 26 -2.96 4.54 -10.22
N SER A 27 -3.47 3.71 -9.31
CA SER A 27 -4.63 2.84 -9.58
C SER A 27 -5.89 3.66 -9.89
N ARG A 28 -6.09 4.78 -9.18
CA ARG A 28 -7.20 5.71 -9.42
C ARG A 28 -7.10 6.43 -10.77
N ASN A 29 -5.89 6.77 -11.20
CA ASN A 29 -5.64 7.41 -12.49
C ASN A 29 -5.75 6.41 -13.65
N LYS A 30 -5.27 5.17 -13.47
CA LYS A 30 -5.31 4.12 -14.48
C LYS A 30 -6.72 3.58 -14.72
N TYR A 31 -7.50 3.39 -13.65
CA TYR A 31 -8.82 2.76 -13.73
C TYR A 31 -9.93 3.75 -13.37
N LYS A 32 -10.69 4.21 -14.37
CA LYS A 32 -11.82 5.15 -14.19
C LYS A 32 -12.83 4.66 -13.13
N ARG A 33 -13.09 3.34 -13.05
CA ARG A 33 -13.98 2.73 -12.03
C ARG A 33 -13.51 2.91 -10.58
N LEU A 34 -12.21 3.16 -10.38
CA LEU A 34 -11.58 3.35 -9.08
C LEU A 34 -11.36 4.83 -8.74
N ARG A 35 -11.82 5.79 -9.56
CA ARG A 35 -11.58 7.23 -9.30
C ARG A 35 -12.06 7.67 -7.91
N GLY A 36 -13.17 7.09 -7.46
CA GLY A 36 -13.75 7.29 -6.14
C GLY A 36 -12.91 6.64 -5.03
N ARG A 37 -12.57 7.43 -3.99
CA ARG A 37 -11.72 7.01 -2.87
C ARG A 37 -12.20 5.74 -2.18
N LYS A 38 -13.49 5.67 -1.83
CA LYS A 38 -14.11 4.50 -1.18
C LYS A 38 -14.02 3.23 -2.04
N LYS A 39 -14.32 3.33 -3.34
CA LYS A 39 -14.24 2.20 -4.28
C LYS A 39 -12.81 1.68 -4.42
N ALA A 40 -11.85 2.59 -4.53
CA ALA A 40 -10.44 2.21 -4.59
C ALA A 40 -9.96 1.57 -3.29
N GLN A 41 -10.41 2.03 -2.13
CA GLN A 41 -10.03 1.45 -0.83
C GLN A 41 -10.62 0.05 -0.66
N ALA A 42 -11.89 -0.14 -1.06
CA ALA A 42 -12.52 -1.46 -1.07
C ALA A 42 -11.78 -2.42 -2.02
N GLN A 43 -11.47 -1.98 -3.24
CA GLN A 43 -10.69 -2.77 -4.20
C GLN A 43 -9.30 -3.12 -3.64
N TRP A 44 -8.62 -2.17 -3.00
CA TRP A 44 -7.32 -2.39 -2.40
C TRP A 44 -7.39 -3.49 -1.33
N GLY A 45 -8.36 -3.41 -0.42
CA GLY A 45 -8.57 -4.43 0.61
C GLY A 45 -8.81 -5.83 0.02
N MET A 46 -9.59 -5.93 -1.07
CA MET A 46 -9.78 -7.21 -1.76
C MET A 46 -8.47 -7.74 -2.38
N VAL A 47 -7.67 -6.88 -3.01
CA VAL A 47 -6.40 -7.28 -3.63
C VAL A 47 -5.37 -7.71 -2.58
N VAL A 48 -5.28 -6.98 -1.46
CA VAL A 48 -4.40 -7.34 -0.33
C VAL A 48 -4.78 -8.72 0.23
N LYS A 49 -6.07 -8.99 0.41
CA LYS A 49 -6.55 -10.30 0.89
C LYS A 49 -6.28 -11.42 -0.12
N ALA A 50 -6.51 -11.17 -1.40
CA ALA A 50 -6.32 -12.18 -2.45
C ALA A 50 -4.84 -12.47 -2.74
N ARG A 51 -3.96 -11.46 -2.64
CA ARG A 51 -2.54 -11.56 -2.99
C ARG A 51 -1.67 -10.78 -1.99
N PRO A 52 -1.54 -11.26 -0.74
CA PRO A 52 -0.83 -10.54 0.31
C PRO A 52 0.68 -10.39 0.05
N ARG A 53 1.25 -11.15 -0.89
CA ARG A 53 2.68 -11.12 -1.28
C ARG A 53 2.93 -10.44 -2.64
N LEU A 54 1.94 -9.75 -3.20
CA LEU A 54 2.08 -9.08 -4.50
C LEU A 54 3.21 -8.03 -4.48
N PHE A 55 3.41 -7.37 -3.35
CA PHE A 55 4.53 -6.47 -3.12
C PHE A 55 5.34 -6.93 -1.90
N ALA A 56 6.67 -6.79 -1.97
CA ALA A 56 7.58 -7.24 -0.92
C ALA A 56 7.30 -6.60 0.45
N HIS A 57 6.80 -5.36 0.49
CA HIS A 57 6.51 -4.64 1.72
C HIS A 57 5.13 -4.97 2.31
N TRP A 58 4.22 -5.62 1.59
CA TRP A 58 2.85 -5.92 2.07
C TRP A 58 2.80 -6.93 3.23
N ILE A 59 3.88 -7.69 3.43
CA ILE A 59 4.07 -8.54 4.60
C ILE A 59 4.12 -7.72 5.89
N TRP A 60 4.56 -6.45 5.80
CA TRP A 60 4.78 -5.56 6.93
C TRP A 60 3.77 -4.40 6.95
N VAL A 61 3.49 -3.82 5.77
CA VAL A 61 2.59 -2.67 5.57
C VAL A 61 1.76 -2.88 4.31
N ASN A 62 0.54 -3.34 4.49
CA ASN A 62 -0.45 -3.45 3.41
C ASN A 62 -1.56 -2.38 3.50
N VAL A 63 -1.48 -1.50 4.51
CA VAL A 63 -2.43 -0.41 4.72
C VAL A 63 -2.08 0.81 3.89
N VAL A 64 -3.14 1.53 3.54
CA VAL A 64 -3.17 2.66 2.63
C VAL A 64 -3.64 3.85 3.48
N PRO A 65 -2.76 4.81 3.81
CA PRO A 65 -3.09 5.96 4.64
C PRO A 65 -4.41 6.65 4.26
N THR A 66 -5.18 6.98 5.28
CA THR A 66 -6.49 7.63 5.13
C THR A 66 -6.38 9.12 4.80
N ALA A 67 -5.18 9.70 4.88
CA ALA A 67 -4.83 11.05 4.40
C ALA A 67 -3.53 10.95 3.59
N TRP A 68 -3.45 11.64 2.44
CA TRP A 68 -2.31 11.61 1.52
C TRP A 68 -2.00 12.98 0.94
#